data_AF-A0AAV0Q0Q5-F1
#
_entry.id   AF-A0AAV0Q0Q5-F1
#
_cell.length_a   1.000
_cell.length_b   1.000
_cell.length_c   1.000
_cell.angle_alpha   90.00
_cell.angle_beta   90.00
_cell.angle_gamma   90.00
#
_symmetry.space_group_name_H-M   'P 1'
#
loop_
_entity.id
_entity.type
_entity.pdbx_description
1 polymer ?
#
loop_
_entity_poly.entity_id
_entity_poly.type
_entity_poly.pdbx_seq_one_letter_code
_entity_poly.pdbx_strand_id
1 'polypeptide(L)'
;MQFLNLSNNKLKGSIPSSFSRLLQIESLDLSQNNLSGTIPSELSSLTFLGSFSVAYNNLSGKCPQVAQFATFNNSSYQGNPYLCCTSPLPPSGPSLMPPASHDGDRDDDDGGSFIDMESFYASSGVSFVMVLLTIASVLYINPYWRRVWFYYVRITITSCYYFVVDHLPVPVKYKVLELRV
;
A
#
# COMPACT_ATOMS: atom_id res chain seq x y z
N MET A 1 -25.55 -7.00 10.51
CA MET A 1 -24.69 -6.00 11.18
C MET A 1 -23.28 -6.10 10.60
N GLN A 2 -23.06 -5.49 9.42
CA GLN A 2 -21.75 -5.41 8.77
C GLN A 2 -21.21 -3.99 8.88
N PHE A 3 -20.04 -3.85 9.48
CA PHE A 3 -19.39 -2.56 9.72
C PHE A 3 -18.01 -2.58 9.10
N LEU A 4 -17.67 -1.55 8.34
CA LEU A 4 -16.31 -1.30 7.88
C LEU A 4 -15.82 -0.02 8.54
N ASN A 5 -14.91 -0.17 9.48
CA ASN A 5 -14.24 0.95 10.13
C ASN A 5 -12.78 1.01 9.67
N LEU A 6 -12.44 2.07 8.96
CA LEU A 6 -11.10 2.41 8.51
C LEU A 6 -10.68 3.80 9.00
N SER A 7 -11.35 4.34 10.04
CA SER A 7 -11.02 5.65 10.56
C SER A 7 -9.65 5.70 11.23
N ASN A 8 -9.09 6.90 11.38
CA ASN A 8 -7.81 7.14 12.06
C ASN A 8 -6.62 6.42 11.40
N ASN A 9 -6.56 6.48 10.08
CA ASN A 9 -5.44 5.91 9.31
C ASN A 9 -4.78 6.99 8.43
N LYS A 10 -3.72 6.60 7.72
CA LYS A 10 -3.03 7.46 6.74
C LYS A 10 -3.43 7.12 5.30
N LEU A 11 -4.66 6.66 5.08
CA LEU A 11 -5.12 6.25 3.74
C LEU A 11 -5.15 7.46 2.79
N LYS A 12 -4.66 7.26 1.57
CA LYS A 12 -4.57 8.29 0.52
C LYS A 12 -5.32 7.85 -0.74
N GLY A 13 -5.53 8.79 -1.67
CA GLY A 13 -6.22 8.54 -2.94
C GLY A 13 -7.73 8.72 -2.81
N SER A 14 -8.47 8.29 -3.83
CA SER A 14 -9.93 8.41 -3.90
C SER A 14 -10.66 7.25 -3.24
N ILE A 15 -11.87 7.51 -2.76
CA ILE A 15 -12.77 6.44 -2.32
C ILE A 15 -13.10 5.57 -3.55
N PRO A 16 -12.84 4.26 -3.50
CA PRO A 16 -13.06 3.40 -4.67
C PRO A 16 -14.54 3.13 -4.89
N SER A 17 -15.02 3.24 -6.13
CA SER A 17 -16.41 2.95 -6.50
C SER A 17 -16.79 1.48 -6.25
N SER A 18 -15.82 0.59 -6.11
CA SER A 18 -16.04 -0.83 -5.77
C SER A 18 -16.70 -1.03 -4.41
N PHE A 19 -16.66 -0.04 -3.51
CA PHE A 19 -17.39 -0.08 -2.23
C PHE A 19 -18.91 -0.19 -2.42
N SER A 20 -19.45 0.21 -3.59
CA SER A 20 -20.86 -0.01 -3.98
C SER A 20 -21.29 -1.48 -3.98
N ARG A 21 -20.33 -2.42 -4.03
CA ARG A 21 -20.59 -3.88 -4.00
C ARG A 21 -20.83 -4.43 -2.60
N LEU A 22 -20.60 -3.64 -1.56
CA LEU A 22 -20.83 -4.03 -0.16
C LEU A 22 -22.30 -3.90 0.21
N LEU A 23 -23.18 -4.58 -0.54
CA LEU A 23 -24.64 -4.36 -0.49
C LEU A 23 -25.28 -4.54 0.90
N GLN A 24 -24.64 -5.28 1.80
CA GLN A 24 -25.14 -5.56 3.15
C GLN A 24 -24.48 -4.69 4.24
N ILE A 25 -23.67 -3.70 3.87
CA ILE A 25 -22.99 -2.83 4.83
C ILE A 25 -23.99 -1.90 5.53
N GLU A 26 -23.85 -1.78 6.84
CA GLU A 26 -24.73 -0.97 7.69
C GLU A 26 -23.99 0.24 8.27
N SER A 27 -22.68 0.16 8.44
CA SER A 27 -21.83 1.29 8.82
C SER A 27 -20.53 1.34 8.04
N LEU A 28 -20.20 2.53 7.56
CA LEU A 28 -18.95 2.81 6.86
C LEU A 28 -18.29 4.05 7.48
N ASP A 29 -17.17 3.85 8.16
CA ASP A 29 -16.38 4.95 8.74
C ASP A 29 -15.02 5.03 8.05
N LEU A 30 -14.80 6.14 7.36
CA LEU A 30 -13.57 6.50 6.66
C LEU A 30 -12.96 7.79 7.22
N SER A 31 -13.41 8.24 8.39
CA SER A 31 -13.00 9.53 8.95
C SER A 31 -11.53 9.58 9.36
N GLN A 32 -10.97 10.79 9.49
CA GLN A 32 -9.59 10.99 9.94
C GLN A 32 -8.57 10.21 9.09
N ASN A 33 -8.57 10.52 7.79
CA ASN A 33 -7.65 9.97 6.79
C ASN A 33 -7.16 11.08 5.84
N ASN A 34 -6.33 10.74 4.86
CA ASN A 34 -5.86 11.65 3.81
C ASN A 34 -6.53 11.34 2.45
N LEU A 35 -7.78 10.89 2.45
CA LEU A 35 -8.53 10.60 1.22
C LEU A 35 -8.82 11.90 0.46
N SER A 36 -8.86 11.82 -0.87
CA SER A 36 -8.99 12.96 -1.79
C SER A 36 -9.94 12.64 -2.94
N GLY A 37 -10.24 13.60 -3.82
CA GLY A 37 -11.21 13.40 -4.90
C GLY A 37 -12.66 13.51 -4.43
N THR A 38 -13.60 12.89 -5.16
CA THR A 38 -15.05 13.02 -4.90
C THR A 38 -15.61 11.80 -4.18
N ILE A 39 -16.74 11.96 -3.49
CA ILE A 39 -17.53 10.84 -2.99
C ILE A 39 -18.20 10.15 -4.21
N PRO A 40 -17.95 8.87 -4.49
CA PRO A 40 -18.51 8.19 -5.65
C PRO A 40 -20.03 8.11 -5.55
N SER A 41 -20.74 8.50 -6.62
CA SER A 41 -22.19 8.39 -6.69
C SER A 41 -22.68 6.95 -6.58
N GLU A 42 -21.85 5.98 -6.97
CA GLU A 42 -22.14 4.55 -6.91
C GLU A 42 -22.40 4.07 -5.49
N LEU A 43 -21.91 4.76 -4.46
CA LEU A 43 -22.21 4.42 -3.07
C LEU A 43 -23.70 4.56 -2.75
N SER A 44 -24.48 5.28 -3.57
CA SER A 44 -25.94 5.34 -3.41
C SER A 44 -26.63 3.98 -3.54
N SER A 45 -25.95 2.95 -4.07
CA SER A 45 -26.46 1.57 -4.12
C SER A 45 -26.54 0.89 -2.74
N LEU A 46 -25.89 1.44 -1.72
CA LEU A 46 -25.79 0.86 -0.38
C LEU A 46 -27.06 1.12 0.45
N THR A 47 -28.14 0.44 0.13
CA THR A 47 -29.48 0.69 0.71
C THR A 47 -29.60 0.37 2.21
N PHE A 48 -28.70 -0.43 2.77
CA PHE A 48 -28.70 -0.81 4.19
C PHE A 48 -27.79 0.08 5.06
N LEU A 49 -27.08 1.05 4.45
CA LEU A 49 -26.13 1.90 5.15
C LEU A 49 -26.88 2.88 6.07
N GLY A 50 -26.80 2.64 7.38
CA GLY A 50 -27.41 3.47 8.42
C GLY A 50 -26.45 4.46 9.08
N SER A 51 -25.14 4.24 8.97
CA SER A 51 -24.10 5.11 9.52
C SER A 51 -22.99 5.34 8.49
N PHE A 52 -22.62 6.60 8.28
CA PHE A 52 -21.59 6.99 7.34
C PHE A 52 -20.78 8.16 7.88
N SER A 53 -19.46 8.10 7.77
CA SER A 53 -18.57 9.20 8.11
C SER A 53 -17.36 9.25 7.18
N VAL A 54 -17.10 10.42 6.63
CA VAL A 54 -15.89 10.77 5.86
C VAL A 54 -15.25 12.04 6.41
N ALA A 55 -15.56 12.37 7.66
CA ALA A 55 -15.08 13.58 8.31
C ALA A 55 -13.54 13.64 8.37
N TYR A 56 -12.97 14.84 8.36
CA TYR A 56 -11.52 15.05 8.45
C TYR A 56 -10.74 14.28 7.38
N ASN A 57 -11.02 14.59 6.12
CA ASN A 57 -10.30 14.12 4.94
C ASN A 57 -10.03 15.31 4.00
N ASN A 58 -9.46 15.06 2.83
CA ASN A 58 -9.23 16.06 1.80
C ASN A 58 -10.18 15.88 0.59
N LEU A 59 -11.43 15.48 0.85
CA LEU A 59 -12.43 15.26 -0.19
C LEU A 59 -12.91 16.59 -0.79
N SER A 60 -13.41 16.49 -2.02
CA SER A 60 -13.79 17.61 -2.87
C SER A 60 -15.11 17.33 -3.60
N GLY A 61 -15.74 18.37 -4.15
CA GLY A 61 -16.95 18.26 -4.97
C GLY A 61 -18.23 18.36 -4.14
N LYS A 62 -19.34 17.83 -4.65
CA LYS A 62 -20.66 17.93 -4.00
C LYS A 62 -20.92 16.74 -3.09
N CYS A 63 -21.56 16.99 -1.96
CA CYS A 63 -22.03 15.91 -1.10
C CYS A 63 -23.21 15.19 -1.76
N PRO A 64 -23.25 13.84 -1.73
CA PRO A 64 -24.38 13.09 -2.27
C PRO A 64 -25.65 13.43 -1.47
N GLN A 65 -26.63 14.04 -2.15
CA GLN A 65 -27.95 14.36 -1.57
C GLN A 65 -29.01 13.34 -2.00
N VAL A 66 -28.58 12.13 -2.36
CA VAL A 66 -29.44 11.06 -2.89
C VAL A 66 -29.47 9.87 -1.94
N ALA A 67 -30.58 9.13 -1.96
CA ALA A 67 -30.80 7.93 -1.16
C ALA A 67 -30.55 8.19 0.35
N GLN A 68 -29.89 7.27 1.04
CA GLN A 68 -29.55 7.38 2.46
C GLN A 68 -28.52 8.50 2.76
N PHE A 69 -27.77 9.01 1.78
CA PHE A 69 -26.80 10.07 2.06
C PHE A 69 -27.44 11.41 2.43
N ALA A 70 -28.70 11.61 2.03
CA ALA A 70 -29.49 12.77 2.42
C ALA A 70 -29.91 12.75 3.90
N THR A 71 -29.86 11.60 4.57
CA THR A 71 -30.25 11.47 5.99
C THR A 71 -29.08 11.64 6.95
N PHE A 72 -27.84 11.63 6.45
CA PHE A 72 -26.65 11.79 7.30
C PHE A 72 -26.43 13.25 7.72
N ASN A 73 -25.97 13.42 8.95
CA ASN A 73 -25.72 14.72 9.55
C ASN A 73 -24.53 15.43 8.90
N ASN A 74 -24.48 16.76 9.03
CA ASN A 74 -23.35 17.57 8.57
C ASN A 74 -22.00 17.14 9.21
N SER A 75 -22.04 16.57 10.41
CA SER A 75 -20.87 16.01 11.09
C SER A 75 -20.20 14.86 10.34
N SER A 76 -20.94 14.11 9.51
CA SER A 76 -20.39 13.02 8.70
C SER A 76 -19.46 13.52 7.59
N TYR A 77 -19.58 14.79 7.21
CA TYR A 77 -18.85 15.40 6.10
C TYR A 77 -17.87 16.51 6.52
N GLN A 78 -17.88 16.90 7.79
CA GLN A 78 -17.08 18.01 8.32
C GLN A 78 -15.57 17.81 8.14
N GLY A 79 -14.80 18.89 8.16
CA GLY A 79 -13.34 18.80 8.06
C GLY A 79 -12.83 18.37 6.68
N ASN A 80 -13.64 18.52 5.62
CA ASN A 80 -13.22 18.39 4.23
C ASN A 80 -13.24 19.78 3.56
N PRO A 81 -12.08 20.42 3.33
CA PRO A 81 -12.02 21.83 2.93
C PRO A 81 -12.61 22.12 1.54
N TYR A 82 -12.60 21.15 0.63
CA TYR A 82 -13.05 21.32 -0.76
C TYR A 82 -14.44 20.70 -1.03
N LEU A 83 -15.11 20.22 0.01
CA LEU A 83 -16.38 19.51 -0.10
C LEU A 83 -17.55 20.47 0.14
N CYS A 84 -18.44 20.59 -0.84
CA CYS A 84 -19.61 21.46 -0.82
C CYS A 84 -20.86 20.65 -0.49
N CYS A 85 -21.29 20.66 0.77
CA CYS A 85 -22.55 20.02 1.21
C CYS A 85 -23.78 20.95 1.14
N THR A 86 -23.61 22.19 0.69
CA THR A 86 -24.67 23.20 0.67
C THR A 86 -25.48 23.16 -0.64
N SER A 87 -26.80 23.17 -0.52
CA SER A 87 -27.73 23.60 -1.58
C SER A 87 -27.40 25.05 -2.03
N PRO A 88 -27.77 25.46 -3.25
CA PRO A 88 -27.17 26.62 -3.92
C PRO A 88 -27.51 27.91 -3.17
N LEU A 89 -26.51 28.53 -2.54
CA LEU A 89 -26.58 29.97 -2.29
C LEU A 89 -26.41 30.69 -3.63
N PRO A 90 -27.14 31.80 -3.87
CA PRO A 90 -27.07 32.56 -5.11
C PRO A 90 -25.65 33.12 -5.32
N PRO A 91 -25.25 33.40 -6.56
CA PRO A 91 -23.90 33.85 -6.85
C PRO A 91 -23.73 35.28 -6.31
N SER A 92 -22.92 35.44 -5.28
CA SER A 92 -22.43 36.76 -4.86
C SER A 92 -20.92 36.82 -5.01
N GLY A 93 -20.49 37.30 -6.17
CA GLY A 93 -19.31 38.15 -6.32
C GLY A 93 -18.01 37.46 -6.72
N PRO A 94 -17.11 38.18 -7.45
CA PRO A 94 -16.23 37.60 -8.44
C PRO A 94 -14.95 37.01 -7.88
N SER A 95 -14.45 36.03 -8.62
CA SER A 95 -13.09 35.50 -8.65
C SER A 95 -11.99 36.50 -8.27
N LEU A 96 -11.15 36.13 -7.31
CA LEU A 96 -9.74 36.48 -7.36
C LEU A 96 -8.89 35.22 -7.11
N MET A 97 -7.97 35.02 -8.05
CA MET A 97 -6.88 34.04 -8.04
C MET A 97 -5.95 34.21 -6.83
N PRO A 98 -5.06 33.23 -6.58
CA PRO A 98 -4.32 33.10 -5.32
C PRO A 98 -3.16 34.09 -5.23
N PRO A 99 -2.69 34.45 -4.02
CA PRO A 99 -1.38 35.04 -3.87
C PRO A 99 -0.33 33.93 -3.84
N ALA A 100 0.56 33.95 -4.82
CA ALA A 100 1.92 33.49 -4.62
C ALA A 100 2.63 34.54 -3.75
N SER A 101 3.19 34.12 -2.61
CA SER A 101 4.62 34.30 -2.32
C SER A 101 4.94 34.06 -0.85
N HIS A 102 6.07 33.37 -0.68
CA HIS A 102 7.16 33.67 0.23
C HIS A 102 7.41 32.71 1.38
N ASP A 103 8.55 32.04 1.21
CA ASP A 103 9.42 31.38 2.17
C ASP A 103 9.36 31.90 3.59
N GLY A 104 9.34 30.94 4.51
CA GLY A 104 9.77 31.09 5.88
C GLY A 104 10.17 29.71 6.39
N ASP A 105 11.42 29.33 6.14
CA ASP A 105 12.12 28.28 6.87
C ASP A 105 11.93 28.47 8.38
N ARG A 106 11.63 27.38 9.07
CA ARG A 106 12.17 27.06 10.39
C ARG A 106 11.97 25.59 10.66
N ASP A 107 13.11 24.92 10.73
CA ASP A 107 13.33 23.62 11.36
C ASP A 107 12.66 23.55 12.74
N ASP A 108 12.06 22.40 13.06
CA ASP A 108 12.47 21.55 14.18
C ASP A 108 11.41 20.47 14.43
N ASP A 109 11.75 19.29 13.91
CA ASP A 109 11.84 18.01 14.60
C ASP A 109 10.62 17.29 15.22
N ASP A 110 10.60 16.03 14.80
CA ASP A 110 10.19 14.81 15.48
C ASP A 110 8.71 14.46 15.69
N GLY A 111 8.37 13.22 15.31
CA GLY A 111 7.04 12.66 15.57
C GLY A 111 6.52 11.62 14.58
N GLY A 112 7.37 10.67 14.14
CA GLY A 112 6.89 9.41 13.57
C GLY A 112 7.20 9.23 12.09
N SER A 113 8.50 9.23 11.77
CA SER A 113 9.02 8.57 10.58
C SER A 113 8.56 7.11 10.60
N PHE A 114 7.76 6.78 9.60
CA PHE A 114 7.32 5.45 9.27
C PHE A 114 8.56 4.71 8.76
N ILE A 115 9.37 4.10 9.66
CA ILE A 115 10.66 3.41 9.41
C ILE A 115 11.18 3.73 8.01
N ASP A 116 11.98 4.80 7.89
CA ASP A 116 12.49 5.24 6.60
C ASP A 116 12.97 4.02 5.81
N MET A 117 12.47 3.84 4.60
CA MET A 117 12.79 2.68 3.76
C MET A 117 14.32 2.46 3.65
N GLU A 118 15.07 3.57 3.72
CA GLU A 118 16.52 3.62 3.87
C GLU A 118 17.03 2.92 5.14
N SER A 119 16.42 3.17 6.30
CA SER A 119 16.75 2.48 7.57
C SER A 119 16.43 0.99 7.52
N PHE A 120 15.36 0.60 6.80
CA PHE A 120 15.03 -0.81 6.58
C PHE A 120 16.08 -1.49 5.71
N TYR A 121 16.48 -0.88 4.58
CA TYR A 121 17.53 -1.43 3.73
C TYR A 121 18.90 -1.44 4.41
N ALA A 122 19.23 -0.40 5.18
CA ALA A 122 20.47 -0.34 5.94
C ALA A 122 20.53 -1.45 7.00
N SER A 123 19.47 -1.62 7.80
CA SER A 123 19.42 -2.68 8.83
C SER A 123 19.41 -4.08 8.21
N SER A 124 18.67 -4.28 7.12
CA SER A 124 18.70 -5.52 6.35
C SER A 124 20.12 -5.81 5.83
N GLY A 125 20.80 -4.82 5.25
CA GLY A 125 22.17 -4.94 4.79
C GLY A 125 23.17 -5.30 5.90
N VAL A 126 23.10 -4.61 7.05
CA VAL A 126 23.95 -4.92 8.22
C VAL A 126 23.69 -6.34 8.71
N SER A 127 22.43 -6.76 8.82
CA SER A 127 22.07 -8.11 9.26
C SER A 127 22.64 -9.18 8.32
N PHE A 128 22.56 -8.95 7.00
CA PHE A 128 23.10 -9.85 5.99
C PHE A 128 24.62 -9.96 6.09
N VAL A 129 25.32 -8.84 6.24
CA VAL A 129 26.78 -8.81 6.44
C VAL A 129 27.18 -9.56 7.70
N MET A 130 26.47 -9.36 8.82
CA MET A 130 26.74 -10.06 10.07
C MET A 130 26.55 -11.57 9.94
N VAL A 131 25.51 -12.03 9.24
CA VAL A 131 25.31 -13.46 8.97
C VAL A 131 26.47 -14.03 8.13
N LEU A 132 26.90 -13.34 7.08
CA LEU A 132 28.05 -13.80 6.29
C LEU A 132 29.35 -13.85 7.11
N LEU A 133 29.59 -12.85 7.96
CA LEU A 133 30.76 -12.81 8.83
C LEU A 133 30.75 -13.93 9.88
N THR A 134 29.59 -14.24 10.46
CA THR A 134 29.47 -15.35 11.42
C THR A 134 29.75 -16.69 10.77
N ILE A 135 29.20 -16.95 9.57
CA ILE A 135 29.49 -18.16 8.79
C ILE A 135 30.98 -18.24 8.47
N ALA A 136 31.57 -17.17 7.95
CA ALA A 136 33.00 -17.12 7.63
C ALA A 136 33.88 -17.39 8.86
N SER A 137 33.51 -16.82 10.02
CA SER A 137 34.22 -17.02 11.29
C SER A 137 34.16 -18.47 11.75
N VAL A 138 32.98 -19.10 11.70
CA VAL A 138 32.81 -20.53 12.06
C VAL A 138 33.66 -21.43 11.16
N LEU A 139 33.65 -21.16 9.85
CA LEU A 139 34.46 -21.90 8.87
C LEU A 139 35.97 -21.65 9.03
N TYR A 140 36.36 -20.49 9.56
CA TYR A 140 37.76 -20.15 9.82
C TYR A 140 38.30 -20.83 11.08
N ILE A 141 37.55 -20.76 12.19
CA ILE A 141 37.98 -21.27 13.50
C ILE A 141 38.09 -22.79 13.49
N ASN A 142 37.14 -23.49 12.87
CA ASN A 142 37.09 -24.95 12.96
C ASN A 142 37.24 -25.63 11.58
N PRO A 143 38.38 -26.31 11.33
CA PRO A 143 38.65 -26.95 10.05
C PRO A 143 37.72 -28.14 9.74
N TYR A 144 37.05 -28.71 10.75
CA TYR A 144 36.04 -29.75 10.55
C TYR A 144 34.79 -29.19 9.86
N TRP A 145 34.21 -28.12 10.40
CA TRP A 145 33.02 -27.47 9.84
C TRP A 145 33.27 -26.93 8.43
N ARG A 146 34.50 -26.47 8.16
CA ARG A 146 34.92 -26.11 6.80
C ARG A 146 34.79 -27.28 5.81
N ARG A 147 35.26 -28.47 6.17
CA ARG A 147 35.18 -29.66 5.32
C ARG A 147 33.72 -30.10 5.11
N VAL A 148 32.94 -30.11 6.19
CA VAL A 148 31.51 -30.47 6.15
C VAL A 148 30.73 -29.50 5.25
N TRP A 149 30.99 -28.19 5.38
CA TRP A 149 30.34 -27.18 4.54
C TRP A 149 30.66 -27.35 3.06
N PHE A 150 31.94 -27.54 2.69
CA PHE A 150 32.31 -27.79 1.28
C PHE A 150 31.69 -29.08 0.72
N TYR A 151 31.55 -30.11 1.55
CA TYR A 151 30.87 -31.35 1.17
C TYR A 151 29.39 -31.10 0.82
N TYR A 152 28.66 -30.39 1.68
CA TYR A 152 27.27 -30.02 1.42
C TYR A 152 27.11 -29.15 0.17
N VAL A 153 27.93 -28.10 0.02
CA VAL A 153 27.91 -27.22 -1.16
C VAL A 153 28.09 -28.04 -2.45
N ARG A 154 29.06 -28.95 -2.48
CA ARG A 154 29.31 -29.81 -3.66
C ARG A 154 28.12 -30.70 -3.98
N ILE A 155 27.48 -31.30 -2.96
CA ILE A 155 26.28 -32.12 -3.16
C ILE A 155 25.15 -31.28 -3.74
N THR A 156 24.84 -30.14 -3.14
CA THR A 156 23.76 -29.28 -3.62
C THR A 156 24.00 -28.83 -5.05
N ILE A 157 25.21 -28.38 -5.39
CA ILE A 157 25.56 -28.00 -6.77
C ILE A 157 25.35 -29.17 -7.73
N THR A 158 25.79 -30.37 -7.35
CA THR A 158 25.66 -31.57 -8.18
C THR A 158 24.19 -31.94 -8.38
N SER A 159 23.38 -31.92 -7.32
CA SER A 159 21.94 -32.17 -7.40
C SER A 159 21.20 -31.12 -8.22
N CYS A 160 21.54 -29.84 -8.06
CA CYS A 160 20.98 -28.76 -8.88
C CYS A 160 21.36 -28.91 -10.35
N TYR A 161 22.62 -29.27 -10.64
CA TYR A 161 23.09 -29.53 -11.99
C TYR A 161 22.29 -30.66 -12.64
N TYR A 162 22.16 -31.82 -11.98
CA TYR A 162 21.39 -32.94 -12.52
C TYR A 162 19.89 -32.62 -12.66
N PHE A 163 19.29 -31.94 -11.68
CA PHE A 163 17.90 -31.50 -11.77
C PHE A 163 17.66 -30.59 -12.99
N VAL A 164 18.57 -29.63 -13.21
CA VAL A 164 18.52 -28.70 -14.35
C VAL A 164 18.74 -29.44 -15.66
N VAL A 165 19.69 -30.39 -15.74
CA VAL A 165 19.94 -31.19 -16.93
C VAL A 165 18.75 -32.10 -17.27
N ASP A 166 18.11 -32.70 -16.27
CA ASP A 166 16.97 -33.60 -16.48
C ASP A 166 15.68 -32.86 -16.83
N HIS A 167 15.50 -31.62 -16.35
CA HIS A 167 14.30 -30.81 -16.59
C HIS A 167 14.46 -29.77 -17.72
N LEU A 168 15.67 -29.49 -18.19
CA LEU A 168 15.87 -28.69 -19.39
C LEU A 168 15.69 -29.60 -20.63
N PRO A 169 14.81 -29.22 -21.58
CA PRO A 169 14.74 -29.92 -22.85
C PRO A 169 16.07 -29.73 -23.58
N VAL A 170 16.88 -30.79 -23.65
CA VAL A 170 18.06 -30.81 -24.50
C VAL A 170 17.60 -30.46 -25.92
N PRO A 171 18.13 -29.41 -26.58
CA PRO A 171 17.85 -29.21 -27.99
C PRO A 171 18.35 -30.45 -28.73
N VAL A 172 17.42 -31.13 -29.41
CA VAL A 172 17.54 -32.43 -30.09
C VAL A 172 18.73 -32.53 -31.08
N LYS A 173 19.45 -31.43 -31.34
CA LYS A 173 20.56 -31.36 -32.29
C LYS A 173 21.77 -32.25 -31.97
N TYR A 174 22.02 -32.61 -30.71
CA TYR A 174 23.18 -33.43 -30.36
C TYR A 174 22.88 -34.93 -30.29
N LYS A 175 21.62 -35.34 -30.14
CA LYS A 175 21.22 -36.75 -30.07
C LYS A 175 21.21 -37.45 -31.44
N VAL A 176 21.27 -36.70 -32.53
CA VAL A 176 21.23 -37.22 -33.92
C VAL A 176 22.65 -37.47 -34.48
N LEU A 177 23.70 -36.89 -33.88
CA LEU A 177 25.08 -37.03 -34.38
C LEU A 177 25.81 -38.28 -33.86
N GLU A 178 25.41 -38.85 -32.72
CA GLU A 178 25.97 -40.09 -32.17
C GLU A 178 25.33 -41.37 -32.75
N LEU A 179 24.19 -41.27 -33.45
CA LEU A 179 23.51 -42.39 -34.11
C LEU A 179 23.83 -42.51 -35.62
N ARG A 180 24.76 -41.70 -36.12
CA ARG A 180 25.33 -41.79 -37.47
C ARG A 180 26.87 -41.69 -37.43
N VAL A 181 27.52 -42.61 -36.72
CA VAL A 181 28.88 -43.09 -37.04
C VAL A 181 28.91 -44.59 -36.80
#